data_AF-A0A7W2Y1G4-F1
#
_entry.id   AF-A0A7W2Y1G4-F1
#
_cell.length_a   1.000
_cell.length_b   1.000
_cell.length_c   1.000
_cell.angle_alpha   90.00
_cell.angle_beta   90.00
_cell.angle_gamma   90.00
#
_symmetry.space_group_name_H-M   'P 1'
#
loop_
_entity.id
_entity.type
_entity.pdbx_description
1 polymer ?
#
loop_
_entity_poly.entity_id
_entity_poly.type
_entity_poly.pdbx_seq_one_letter_code
_entity_poly.pdbx_strand_id
1 'polypeptide(L)'
;MKHNIQPLIKTIDSQLHALVSTIDILSAVKPLNYLQEKETFFSKNFSTEPSYHYKTSDIDPFALKRKLYNLPLENIQDEDLYTLYLAVVDSYVDKIDQYKSIGSNSFLYDSLRYYGEPSEKDIHNAQFILHLPVNPKDTADNIIDAQGIVDILAKMVDEENYTWDMKLDETMVANALVSGTNVRINSNAKLYETDARALAHHELGVHLATSLNANKQPLRILSLGCPLNTMTQEGLAILSEYLSGNLTLQRLKTLALRVIAVKSMIKDKDFRTTFLILKETYQVTDDQAYTITARVYRGGGYTKDHLYLKGFSLILNAYQHEKNFTHLLAGKTSLEFLPLITRLIDKELLIAPHFITPAFRNPITNDAVSTFITQAIR
;
A
#
# COMPACT_ATOMS: atom_id res chain seq x y z
N MET A 1 -21.80 5.37 24.29
CA MET A 1 -21.77 6.82 24.59
C MET A 1 -21.92 7.58 23.28
N LYS A 2 -22.64 8.71 23.23
CA LYS A 2 -22.69 9.55 22.02
C LYS A 2 -21.42 10.42 22.04
N HIS A 3 -20.49 10.20 21.11
CA HIS A 3 -19.33 11.08 20.93
C HIS A 3 -19.82 12.51 20.70
N ASN A 4 -19.45 13.44 21.59
CA ASN A 4 -19.93 14.82 21.56
C ASN A 4 -19.12 15.66 20.56
N ILE A 5 -19.21 15.29 19.29
CA ILE A 5 -18.55 16.00 18.20
C ILE A 5 -19.40 17.19 17.77
N GLN A 6 -18.79 18.37 17.78
CA GLN A 6 -19.44 19.62 17.37
C GLN A 6 -20.00 19.51 15.94
N PRO A 7 -21.23 20.01 15.68
CA PRO A 7 -21.86 19.94 14.35
C PRO A 7 -21.02 20.55 13.21
N LEU A 8 -20.23 21.58 13.53
CA LEU A 8 -19.31 22.22 12.59
C LEU A 8 -18.27 21.22 12.07
N ILE A 9 -17.64 20.44 12.95
CA ILE A 9 -16.59 19.47 12.58
C ILE A 9 -17.18 18.40 11.64
N LYS A 10 -18.39 17.91 11.92
CA LYS A 10 -19.08 16.95 11.04
C LYS A 10 -19.36 17.52 9.65
N THR A 11 -19.65 18.81 9.57
CA THR A 11 -19.86 19.50 8.30
C THR A 11 -18.57 19.58 7.50
N ILE A 12 -17.47 20.02 8.12
CA ILE A 12 -16.15 20.09 7.49
C ILE A 12 -15.70 18.69 7.03
N ASP A 13 -15.85 17.68 7.89
CA ASP A 13 -15.52 16.29 7.59
C ASP A 13 -16.28 15.75 6.37
N SER A 14 -17.60 15.99 6.33
CA SER A 14 -18.45 15.55 5.21
C SER A 14 -18.08 16.26 3.92
N GLN A 15 -17.77 17.56 3.98
CA GLN A 15 -17.33 18.33 2.81
C GLN A 15 -15.97 17.85 2.30
N LEU A 16 -14.98 17.72 3.18
CA LEU A 16 -13.66 17.18 2.82
C LEU A 16 -13.80 15.81 2.17
N HIS A 17 -14.51 14.88 2.81
CA HIS A 17 -14.72 13.54 2.28
C HIS A 17 -15.40 13.56 0.89
N ALA A 18 -16.43 14.39 0.70
CA ALA A 18 -17.11 14.51 -0.59
C ALA A 18 -16.18 15.04 -1.70
N LEU A 19 -15.23 15.93 -1.36
CA LEU A 19 -14.28 16.48 -2.33
C LEU A 19 -13.26 15.46 -2.83
N VAL A 20 -12.79 14.55 -1.96
CA VAL A 20 -11.59 13.74 -2.26
C VAL A 20 -11.80 12.22 -2.28
N SER A 21 -12.96 11.71 -1.84
CA SER A 21 -13.21 10.26 -1.75
C SER A 21 -13.15 9.52 -3.09
N THR A 22 -13.27 10.22 -4.22
CA THR A 22 -13.16 9.65 -5.57
C THR A 22 -11.74 9.67 -6.14
N ILE A 23 -10.79 10.33 -5.46
CA ILE A 23 -9.40 10.42 -5.91
C ILE A 23 -8.68 9.11 -5.56
N ASP A 24 -8.48 8.26 -6.57
CA ASP A 24 -7.72 7.03 -6.46
C ASP A 24 -6.59 6.99 -7.48
N ILE A 25 -5.38 7.32 -7.02
CA ILE A 25 -4.15 7.28 -7.82
C ILE A 25 -3.85 5.85 -8.28
N LEU A 26 -4.09 4.82 -7.46
CA LEU A 26 -3.71 3.44 -7.80
C LEU A 26 -4.46 2.94 -9.04
N SER A 27 -5.74 3.28 -9.13
CA SER A 27 -6.54 3.01 -10.33
C SER A 27 -6.12 3.87 -11.52
N ALA A 28 -5.80 5.15 -11.31
CA ALA A 28 -5.47 6.07 -12.39
C ALA A 28 -4.11 5.79 -13.04
N VAL A 29 -3.14 5.27 -12.29
CA VAL A 29 -1.82 4.88 -12.83
C VAL A 29 -1.80 3.48 -13.44
N LYS A 30 -2.95 2.79 -13.58
CA LYS A 30 -3.06 1.51 -14.30
C LYS A 30 -3.03 1.78 -15.81
N PRO A 31 -2.00 1.33 -16.55
CA PRO A 31 -2.00 1.45 -18.01
C PRO A 31 -3.14 0.66 -18.64
N LEU A 32 -3.82 1.26 -19.61
CA LEU A 32 -4.92 0.63 -20.37
C LEU A 32 -4.40 -0.44 -21.36
N ASN A 33 -3.15 -0.28 -21.83
CA ASN A 33 -2.50 -1.15 -22.82
C ASN A 33 -1.39 -2.03 -22.21
N TYR A 34 -1.41 -2.32 -20.91
CA TYR A 34 -0.35 -3.08 -20.22
C TYR A 34 0.02 -4.41 -20.92
N LEU A 35 -0.98 -5.23 -21.26
CA LEU A 35 -0.75 -6.54 -21.88
C LEU A 35 -0.17 -6.41 -23.29
N GLN A 36 -0.64 -5.44 -24.08
CA GLN A 36 -0.17 -5.16 -25.43
C GLN A 36 1.30 -4.69 -25.43
N GLU A 37 1.64 -3.78 -24.52
CA GLU A 37 3.03 -3.28 -24.39
C GLU A 37 3.95 -4.39 -23.90
N LYS A 38 3.47 -5.29 -23.04
CA LYS A 38 4.21 -6.48 -22.62
C LYS A 38 4.51 -7.37 -23.82
N GLU A 39 3.50 -7.78 -24.57
CA GLU A 39 3.70 -8.63 -25.76
C GLU A 39 4.66 -7.98 -26.78
N THR A 40 4.53 -6.67 -27.00
CA THR A 40 5.41 -5.91 -27.89
C THR A 40 6.86 -5.89 -27.40
N PHE A 41 7.07 -5.65 -26.10
CA PHE A 41 8.40 -5.65 -25.48
C PHE A 41 9.12 -7.00 -25.67
N PHE A 42 8.41 -8.11 -25.45
CA PHE A 42 8.97 -9.45 -25.56
C PHE A 42 9.20 -9.86 -27.02
N SER A 43 8.23 -9.64 -27.91
CA SER A 43 8.37 -9.98 -29.34
C SER A 43 9.50 -9.24 -30.04
N LYS A 44 9.86 -8.04 -29.55
CA LYS A 44 11.00 -7.26 -30.02
C LYS A 44 12.29 -7.52 -29.26
N ASN A 45 12.40 -8.62 -28.52
CA ASN A 45 13.60 -8.98 -27.74
C ASN A 45 14.07 -7.86 -26.81
N PHE A 46 13.13 -7.23 -26.09
CA PHE A 46 13.40 -6.22 -25.07
C PHE A 46 14.06 -4.94 -25.62
N SER A 47 13.91 -4.64 -26.91
CA SER A 47 14.61 -3.53 -27.59
C SER A 47 13.83 -2.21 -27.62
N THR A 48 12.53 -2.23 -27.34
CA THR A 48 11.66 -1.04 -27.38
C THR A 48 11.07 -0.74 -26.04
N GLU A 49 11.05 0.52 -25.62
CA GLU A 49 10.40 0.91 -24.37
C GLU A 49 8.86 0.87 -24.48
N PRO A 50 8.15 0.43 -23.42
CA PRO A 50 6.69 0.52 -23.36
C PRO A 50 6.18 1.96 -23.44
N SER A 51 5.14 2.18 -24.25
CA SER A 51 4.40 3.45 -24.31
C SER A 51 3.02 3.28 -23.67
N TYR A 52 2.92 3.57 -22.38
CA TYR A 52 1.67 3.38 -21.64
C TYR A 52 0.64 4.49 -21.87
N HIS A 53 -0.62 4.09 -22.07
CA HIS A 53 -1.78 4.97 -22.13
C HIS A 53 -2.61 4.86 -20.85
N TYR A 54 -3.11 6.00 -20.37
CA TYR A 54 -3.87 6.10 -19.13
C TYR A 54 -5.27 6.64 -19.37
N LYS A 55 -6.18 6.38 -18.44
CA LYS A 55 -7.52 6.95 -18.47
C LYS A 55 -7.45 8.47 -18.30
N THR A 56 -8.19 9.22 -19.13
CA THR A 56 -8.32 10.66 -18.98
C THR A 56 -9.06 11.01 -17.69
N SER A 57 -8.56 12.04 -17.00
CA SER A 57 -9.18 12.61 -15.81
C SER A 57 -10.26 13.63 -16.17
N ASP A 58 -11.44 13.49 -15.59
CA ASP A 58 -12.49 14.53 -15.64
C ASP A 58 -12.38 15.53 -14.47
N ILE A 59 -11.38 15.36 -13.60
CA ILE A 59 -11.16 16.25 -12.45
C ILE A 59 -10.53 17.56 -12.94
N ASP A 60 -11.14 18.69 -12.58
CA ASP A 60 -10.52 20.03 -12.66
C ASP A 60 -9.62 20.24 -11.43
N PRO A 61 -8.27 20.17 -11.58
CA PRO A 61 -7.35 20.26 -10.46
C PRO A 61 -7.40 21.63 -9.76
N PHE A 62 -7.59 22.71 -10.52
CA PHE A 62 -7.60 24.06 -9.98
C PHE A 62 -8.86 24.29 -9.16
N ALA A 63 -10.03 23.95 -9.71
CA ALA A 63 -11.30 24.10 -9.00
C ALA A 63 -11.34 23.23 -7.73
N LEU A 64 -10.78 22.01 -7.77
CA LEU A 64 -10.75 21.12 -6.61
C LEU A 64 -9.83 21.63 -5.51
N LYS A 65 -8.60 22.08 -5.84
CA LYS A 65 -7.70 22.71 -4.86
C LYS A 65 -8.32 23.93 -4.20
N ARG A 66 -8.97 24.81 -4.97
CA ARG A 66 -9.69 25.97 -4.41
C ARG A 66 -10.78 25.55 -3.43
N LYS A 67 -11.55 24.49 -3.74
CA LYS A 67 -12.58 23.97 -2.82
C LYS A 67 -11.97 23.42 -1.53
N LEU A 68 -10.82 22.74 -1.61
CA LEU A 68 -10.09 22.25 -0.43
C LEU A 68 -9.60 23.38 0.47
N TYR A 69 -8.96 24.40 -0.10
CA TYR A 69 -8.47 25.55 0.67
C TYR A 69 -9.58 26.43 1.26
N ASN A 70 -10.79 26.37 0.71
CA ASN A 70 -11.94 27.09 1.23
C ASN A 70 -12.66 26.35 2.38
N LEU A 71 -12.19 25.17 2.78
CA LEU A 71 -12.70 24.51 3.99
C LEU A 71 -12.34 25.37 5.21
N PRO A 72 -13.31 25.72 6.08
CA PRO A 72 -13.09 26.67 7.17
C PRO A 72 -12.43 25.99 8.38
N LEU A 73 -11.22 25.45 8.18
CA LEU A 73 -10.48 24.69 9.18
C LEU A 73 -10.13 25.54 10.41
N GLU A 74 -9.92 26.85 10.23
CA GLU A 74 -9.63 27.81 11.30
C GLU A 74 -10.71 27.87 12.39
N ASN A 75 -11.91 27.37 12.10
CA ASN A 75 -13.00 27.30 13.08
C ASN A 75 -12.97 26.02 13.94
N ILE A 76 -12.09 25.05 13.63
CA ILE A 76 -11.87 23.85 14.45
C ILE A 76 -11.12 24.26 15.72
N GLN A 77 -11.80 24.13 16.88
CA GLN A 77 -11.25 24.57 18.17
C GLN A 77 -10.24 23.58 18.78
N ASP A 78 -10.39 22.28 18.52
CA ASP A 78 -9.45 21.28 19.02
C ASP A 78 -8.19 21.27 18.14
N GLU A 79 -7.04 21.57 18.74
CA GLU A 79 -5.76 21.71 18.04
C GLU A 79 -5.29 20.42 17.34
N ASP A 80 -5.57 19.26 17.95
CA ASP A 80 -5.19 17.97 17.39
C ASP A 80 -6.01 17.64 16.14
N LEU A 81 -7.33 17.89 16.17
CA LEU A 81 -8.18 17.79 14.99
C LEU A 81 -7.75 18.80 13.92
N TYR A 82 -7.53 20.07 14.29
CA TYR A 82 -7.08 21.08 13.32
C TYR A 82 -5.82 20.62 12.58
N THR A 83 -4.83 20.13 13.32
CA THR A 83 -3.56 19.62 12.77
C THR A 83 -3.79 18.43 11.84
N LEU A 84 -4.63 17.46 12.23
CA LEU A 84 -4.94 16.30 11.39
C LEU A 84 -5.65 16.70 10.09
N TYR A 85 -6.68 17.56 10.17
CA TYR A 85 -7.44 18.00 9.00
C TYR A 85 -6.59 18.82 8.04
N LEU A 86 -5.78 19.76 8.56
CA LEU A 86 -4.86 20.56 7.75
C LEU A 86 -3.89 19.65 6.98
N ALA A 87 -3.25 18.72 7.68
CA ALA A 87 -2.29 17.82 7.06
C ALA A 87 -2.93 16.91 5.99
N VAL A 88 -4.15 16.43 6.22
CA VAL A 88 -4.90 15.65 5.22
C VAL A 88 -5.25 16.52 4.00
N VAL A 89 -5.69 17.76 4.19
CA VAL A 89 -5.96 18.69 3.08
C VAL A 89 -4.71 18.92 2.24
N ASP A 90 -3.58 19.25 2.86
CA ASP A 90 -2.31 19.45 2.17
C ASP A 90 -1.88 18.19 1.40
N SER A 91 -2.00 17.01 2.03
CA SER A 91 -1.70 15.74 1.37
C SER A 91 -2.56 15.49 0.13
N TYR A 92 -3.83 15.88 0.14
CA TYR A 92 -4.69 15.75 -1.04
C TYR A 92 -4.39 16.78 -2.12
N VAL A 93 -3.95 17.98 -1.76
CA VAL A 93 -3.45 18.95 -2.74
C VAL A 93 -2.26 18.38 -3.51
N ASP A 94 -1.33 17.73 -2.83
CA ASP A 94 -0.18 17.07 -3.46
C ASP A 94 -0.61 15.91 -4.35
N LYS A 95 -1.57 15.09 -3.88
CA LYS A 95 -2.15 14.00 -4.70
C LYS A 95 -2.83 14.52 -5.96
N ILE A 96 -3.48 15.68 -5.91
CA ILE A 96 -4.13 16.28 -7.09
C ILE A 96 -3.10 16.66 -8.15
N ASP A 97 -1.93 17.18 -7.75
CA ASP A 97 -0.84 17.44 -8.70
C ASP A 97 -0.31 16.15 -9.32
N GLN A 98 -0.07 15.13 -8.49
CA GLN A 98 0.33 13.81 -8.96
C GLN A 98 -0.69 13.24 -9.95
N TYR A 99 -1.99 13.38 -9.66
CA TYR A 99 -3.06 12.90 -10.54
C TYR A 99 -3.06 13.64 -11.88
N LYS A 100 -2.83 14.95 -11.86
CA LYS A 100 -2.75 15.79 -13.07
C LYS A 100 -1.56 15.41 -13.96
N SER A 101 -0.44 14.99 -13.38
CA SER A 101 0.79 14.71 -14.12
C SER A 101 0.90 13.29 -14.66
N ILE A 102 -0.07 12.39 -14.38
CA ILE A 102 -0.07 10.98 -14.85
C ILE A 102 0.18 10.91 -16.37
N GLY A 103 1.15 10.09 -16.75
CA GLY A 103 1.54 9.86 -18.14
C GLY A 103 2.49 10.94 -18.71
N SER A 104 2.88 11.93 -17.90
CA SER A 104 3.86 12.95 -18.29
C SER A 104 5.19 12.79 -17.53
N ASN A 105 6.25 13.41 -18.06
CA ASN A 105 7.56 13.44 -17.40
C ASN A 105 7.55 14.15 -16.03
N SER A 106 6.53 14.96 -15.74
CA SER A 106 6.38 15.64 -14.46
C SER A 106 5.97 14.69 -13.33
N PHE A 107 5.35 13.55 -13.66
CA PHE A 107 4.82 12.61 -12.66
C PHE A 107 5.89 12.08 -11.71
N LEU A 108 7.10 11.81 -12.21
CA LEU A 108 8.21 11.36 -11.37
C LEU A 108 8.52 12.36 -10.24
N TYR A 109 8.51 13.66 -10.55
CA TYR A 109 8.78 14.69 -9.54
C TYR A 109 7.67 14.77 -8.49
N ASP A 110 6.40 14.64 -8.90
CA ASP A 110 5.28 14.56 -7.96
C ASP A 110 5.33 13.26 -7.14
N SER A 111 5.78 12.15 -7.73
CA SER A 111 6.00 10.89 -7.02
C SER A 111 7.12 11.00 -5.99
N LEU A 112 8.24 11.64 -6.33
CA LEU A 112 9.33 11.91 -5.40
C LEU A 112 8.90 12.84 -4.27
N ARG A 113 8.16 13.91 -4.57
CA ARG A 113 7.63 14.82 -3.56
C ARG A 113 6.71 14.12 -2.56
N TYR A 114 5.85 13.22 -3.04
CA TYR A 114 4.90 12.53 -2.18
C TYR A 114 5.50 11.29 -1.49
N TYR A 115 6.07 10.33 -2.23
CA TYR A 115 6.55 9.06 -1.67
C TYR A 115 8.04 9.06 -1.33
N GLY A 116 8.80 10.06 -1.79
CA GLY A 116 10.25 10.09 -1.64
C GLY A 116 10.97 9.10 -2.58
N GLU A 117 12.25 8.90 -2.27
CA GLU A 117 13.14 7.93 -2.90
C GLU A 117 13.75 6.98 -1.85
N PRO A 118 14.19 5.78 -2.26
CA PRO A 118 14.88 4.87 -1.34
C PRO A 118 16.19 5.48 -0.85
N SER A 119 16.39 5.47 0.46
CA SER A 119 17.65 5.89 1.08
C SER A 119 18.76 4.86 0.86
N GLU A 120 20.01 5.23 1.14
CA GLU A 120 21.14 4.28 1.13
C GLU A 120 20.91 3.09 2.08
N LYS A 121 20.27 3.32 3.24
CA LYS A 121 19.87 2.23 4.15
C LYS A 121 18.88 1.29 3.48
N ASP A 122 17.85 1.83 2.81
CA ASP A 122 16.83 1.03 2.11
C ASP A 122 17.47 0.17 1.00
N ILE A 123 18.43 0.74 0.27
CA ILE A 123 19.18 0.06 -0.79
C ILE A 123 20.06 -1.05 -0.21
N HIS A 124 20.80 -0.79 0.88
CA HIS A 124 21.62 -1.80 1.54
C HIS A 124 20.77 -2.96 2.08
N ASN A 125 19.62 -2.66 2.70
CA ASN A 125 18.69 -3.68 3.17
C ASN A 125 18.16 -4.55 2.02
N ALA A 126 17.79 -3.93 0.89
CA ALA A 126 17.38 -4.64 -0.30
C ALA A 126 18.50 -5.54 -0.84
N GLN A 127 19.72 -5.02 -0.96
CA GLN A 127 20.87 -5.79 -1.40
C GLN A 127 21.14 -6.96 -0.45
N PHE A 128 21.15 -6.74 0.86
CA PHE A 128 21.32 -7.80 1.85
C PHE A 128 20.35 -8.96 1.63
N ILE A 129 19.04 -8.68 1.49
CA ILE A 129 18.01 -9.69 1.22
C ILE A 129 18.29 -10.45 -0.08
N LEU A 130 18.71 -9.75 -1.13
CA LEU A 130 18.93 -10.34 -2.46
C LEU A 130 20.14 -11.29 -2.48
N HIS A 131 21.15 -11.07 -1.63
CA HIS A 131 22.32 -11.94 -1.50
C HIS A 131 22.05 -13.22 -0.68
N LEU A 132 20.91 -13.32 0.03
CA LEU A 132 20.57 -14.53 0.77
C LEU A 132 20.34 -15.70 -0.19
N PRO A 133 20.77 -16.93 0.15
CA PRO A 133 20.50 -18.10 -0.67
C PRO A 133 19.00 -18.38 -0.75
N VAL A 134 18.55 -18.99 -1.85
CA VAL A 134 17.15 -19.40 -1.98
C VAL A 134 16.79 -20.37 -0.86
N ASN A 135 15.64 -20.16 -0.22
CA ASN A 135 15.11 -21.10 0.76
C ASN A 135 14.26 -22.16 0.06
N PRO A 136 14.64 -23.45 0.07
CA PRO A 136 13.88 -24.50 -0.61
C PRO A 136 12.44 -24.66 -0.09
N LYS A 137 12.16 -24.20 1.14
CA LYS A 137 10.82 -24.25 1.73
C LYS A 137 9.83 -23.30 1.05
N ASP A 138 10.31 -22.25 0.37
CA ASP A 138 9.46 -21.23 -0.24
C ASP A 138 8.65 -21.76 -1.45
N THR A 139 9.03 -22.92 -2.00
CA THR A 139 8.36 -23.54 -3.16
C THR A 139 7.87 -24.97 -2.87
N ALA A 140 7.75 -25.34 -1.58
CA ALA A 140 7.36 -26.68 -1.18
C ALA A 140 5.83 -26.91 -1.15
N ASP A 141 5.05 -25.84 -1.29
CA ASP A 141 3.59 -25.85 -1.16
C ASP A 141 2.87 -26.13 -2.48
N ASN A 142 1.60 -26.54 -2.36
CA ASN A 142 0.71 -26.70 -3.50
C ASN A 142 0.34 -25.35 -4.11
N ILE A 143 0.20 -25.32 -5.44
CA ILE A 143 -0.37 -24.18 -6.16
C ILE A 143 -1.89 -24.32 -6.15
N ILE A 144 -2.58 -23.27 -5.69
CA ILE A 144 -4.03 -23.14 -5.71
C ILE A 144 -4.46 -22.08 -6.72
N ASP A 145 -5.68 -22.23 -7.23
CA ASP A 145 -6.29 -21.29 -8.18
C ASP A 145 -7.13 -20.21 -7.47
N ALA A 146 -7.82 -19.38 -8.25
CA ALA A 146 -8.67 -18.31 -7.74
C ALA A 146 -9.75 -18.81 -6.75
N GLN A 147 -10.30 -20.01 -6.94
CA GLN A 147 -11.30 -20.55 -6.02
C GLN A 147 -10.66 -20.96 -4.69
N GLY A 148 -9.50 -21.61 -4.73
CA GLY A 148 -8.75 -21.91 -3.49
C GLY A 148 -8.36 -20.65 -2.72
N ILE A 149 -8.00 -19.56 -3.43
CA ILE A 149 -7.74 -18.25 -2.81
C ILE A 149 -9.01 -17.71 -2.15
N VAL A 150 -10.17 -17.75 -2.84
CA VAL A 150 -11.47 -17.34 -2.30
C VAL A 150 -11.78 -18.09 -1.01
N ASP A 151 -11.58 -19.41 -0.98
CA ASP A 151 -11.89 -20.25 0.18
C ASP A 151 -11.05 -19.86 1.40
N ILE A 152 -9.75 -19.58 1.22
CA ILE A 152 -8.86 -19.10 2.28
C ILE A 152 -9.31 -17.73 2.80
N LEU A 153 -9.64 -16.80 1.91
CA LEU A 153 -10.07 -15.46 2.28
C LEU A 153 -11.43 -15.49 3.00
N ALA A 154 -12.40 -16.23 2.48
CA ALA A 154 -13.73 -16.39 3.08
C ALA A 154 -13.64 -16.98 4.48
N LYS A 155 -12.78 -17.98 4.70
CA LYS A 155 -12.54 -18.54 6.03
C LYS A 155 -12.08 -17.48 7.04
N MET A 156 -11.13 -16.61 6.66
CA MET A 156 -10.68 -15.53 7.55
C MET A 156 -11.80 -14.51 7.80
N VAL A 157 -12.62 -14.19 6.79
CA VAL A 157 -13.77 -13.29 6.96
C VAL A 157 -14.75 -13.84 7.99
N ASP A 158 -15.07 -15.14 7.92
CA ASP A 158 -15.99 -15.79 8.84
C ASP A 158 -15.42 -15.84 10.27
N GLU A 159 -14.15 -16.23 10.42
CA GLU A 159 -13.46 -16.28 11.72
C GLU A 159 -13.41 -14.91 12.41
N GLU A 160 -13.20 -13.85 11.64
CA GLU A 160 -13.05 -12.47 12.12
C GLU A 160 -14.36 -11.68 12.17
N ASN A 161 -15.47 -12.27 11.68
CA ASN A 161 -16.76 -11.61 11.51
C ASN A 161 -16.65 -10.30 10.71
N TYR A 162 -15.87 -10.31 9.64
CA TYR A 162 -15.72 -9.17 8.75
C TYR A 162 -16.92 -9.06 7.79
N THR A 163 -17.25 -7.83 7.40
CA THR A 163 -18.19 -7.58 6.31
C THR A 163 -17.42 -7.24 5.05
N TRP A 164 -17.70 -7.93 3.95
CA TRP A 164 -17.04 -7.73 2.66
C TRP A 164 -18.01 -7.92 1.47
N ASP A 165 -17.66 -7.35 0.32
CA ASP A 165 -18.27 -7.63 -0.99
C ASP A 165 -17.18 -8.19 -1.91
N MET A 166 -17.22 -9.50 -2.17
CA MET A 166 -16.21 -10.20 -2.95
C MET A 166 -16.63 -10.39 -4.40
N LYS A 167 -15.73 -10.08 -5.34
CA LYS A 167 -15.93 -10.31 -6.78
C LYS A 167 -14.66 -10.87 -7.44
N LEU A 168 -14.86 -11.76 -8.42
CA LEU A 168 -13.81 -12.17 -9.34
C LEU A 168 -13.68 -11.15 -10.49
N ASP A 169 -12.45 -10.83 -10.88
CA ASP A 169 -12.15 -9.85 -11.93
C ASP A 169 -10.96 -10.33 -12.77
N GLU A 170 -11.23 -10.74 -14.01
CA GLU A 170 -10.23 -11.26 -14.95
C GLU A 170 -9.26 -10.19 -15.50
N THR A 171 -9.58 -8.90 -15.33
CA THR A 171 -8.80 -7.78 -15.87
C THR A 171 -7.72 -7.27 -14.91
N MET A 172 -7.61 -7.90 -13.73
CA MET A 172 -6.66 -7.52 -12.70
C MET A 172 -5.24 -8.01 -13.01
N VAL A 173 -4.25 -7.17 -12.69
CA VAL A 173 -2.83 -7.55 -12.72
C VAL A 173 -2.36 -8.06 -11.35
N ALA A 174 -2.94 -7.53 -10.27
CA ALA A 174 -2.70 -8.03 -8.91
C ALA A 174 -3.57 -9.27 -8.65
N ASN A 175 -3.13 -10.14 -7.72
CA ASN A 175 -3.88 -11.35 -7.38
C ASN A 175 -5.15 -11.05 -6.58
N ALA A 176 -5.08 -10.07 -5.68
CA ALA A 176 -6.25 -9.51 -5.01
C ALA A 176 -6.05 -8.01 -4.77
N LEU A 177 -7.14 -7.31 -4.48
CA LEU A 177 -7.16 -5.90 -4.12
C LEU A 177 -8.35 -5.59 -3.21
N VAL A 178 -8.10 -4.88 -2.13
CA VAL A 178 -9.14 -4.34 -1.24
C VAL A 178 -9.36 -2.85 -1.48
N SER A 179 -10.62 -2.44 -1.60
CA SER A 179 -11.04 -1.04 -1.65
C SER A 179 -12.30 -0.83 -0.82
N GLY A 180 -12.12 -0.24 0.37
CA GLY A 180 -13.17 -0.16 1.38
C GLY A 180 -13.56 -1.56 1.84
N THR A 181 -14.82 -1.94 1.62
CA THR A 181 -15.32 -3.30 1.89
C THR A 181 -15.32 -4.20 0.66
N ASN A 182 -14.95 -3.68 -0.52
CA ASN A 182 -14.92 -4.47 -1.75
C ASN A 182 -13.58 -5.21 -1.83
N VAL A 183 -13.64 -6.50 -2.09
CA VAL A 183 -12.46 -7.35 -2.31
C VAL A 183 -12.56 -7.95 -3.70
N ARG A 184 -11.56 -7.68 -4.54
CA ARG A 184 -11.49 -8.24 -5.88
C ARG A 184 -10.36 -9.24 -5.96
N ILE A 185 -10.62 -10.39 -6.59
CA ILE A 185 -9.63 -11.45 -6.79
C ILE A 185 -9.50 -11.71 -8.29
N ASN A 186 -8.27 -11.83 -8.77
CA ASN A 186 -8.02 -12.14 -10.17
C ASN A 186 -8.44 -13.58 -10.48
N SER A 187 -9.38 -13.77 -11.40
CA SER A 187 -9.88 -15.09 -11.81
C SER A 187 -8.79 -16.00 -12.37
N ASN A 188 -7.70 -15.42 -12.87
CA ASN A 188 -6.55 -16.14 -13.44
C ASN A 188 -5.40 -16.34 -12.44
N ALA A 189 -5.57 -15.91 -11.17
CA ALA A 189 -4.53 -16.03 -10.16
C ALA A 189 -4.20 -17.49 -9.85
N LYS A 190 -2.91 -17.78 -9.76
CA LYS A 190 -2.36 -19.05 -9.27
C LYS A 190 -1.25 -18.74 -8.28
N LEU A 191 -1.37 -19.23 -7.06
CA LEU A 191 -0.44 -18.94 -5.98
C LEU A 191 -0.11 -20.20 -5.19
N TYR A 192 1.07 -20.22 -4.59
CA TYR A 192 1.32 -21.18 -3.53
C TYR A 192 0.35 -20.92 -2.37
N GLU A 193 -0.05 -22.00 -1.69
CA GLU A 193 -1.00 -21.92 -0.58
C GLU A 193 -0.50 -20.97 0.55
N THR A 194 0.79 -21.00 0.88
CA THR A 194 1.43 -20.02 1.78
C THR A 194 1.27 -18.57 1.29
N ASP A 195 1.47 -18.30 0.00
CA ASP A 195 1.30 -16.95 -0.55
C ASP A 195 -0.16 -16.49 -0.49
N ALA A 196 -1.13 -17.40 -0.65
CA ALA A 196 -2.54 -17.09 -0.50
C ALA A 196 -2.94 -16.81 0.97
N ARG A 197 -2.34 -17.51 1.94
CA ARG A 197 -2.48 -17.19 3.37
C ARG A 197 -1.85 -15.84 3.70
N ALA A 198 -0.65 -15.56 3.19
CA ALA A 198 -0.01 -14.25 3.30
C ALA A 198 -0.92 -13.15 2.74
N LEU A 199 -1.51 -13.39 1.57
CA LEU A 199 -2.46 -12.47 0.93
C LEU A 199 -3.71 -12.23 1.79
N ALA A 200 -4.27 -13.25 2.45
CA ALA A 200 -5.38 -13.07 3.38
C ALA A 200 -4.99 -12.16 4.56
N HIS A 201 -3.83 -12.40 5.18
CA HIS A 201 -3.32 -11.58 6.28
C HIS A 201 -2.99 -10.14 5.85
N HIS A 202 -2.55 -9.95 4.61
CA HIS A 202 -2.25 -8.65 4.01
C HIS A 202 -3.52 -7.85 3.70
N GLU A 203 -4.38 -8.42 2.86
CA GLU A 203 -5.56 -7.76 2.31
C GLU A 203 -6.68 -7.67 3.34
N LEU A 204 -7.01 -8.77 4.04
CA LEU A 204 -8.12 -8.79 4.98
C LEU A 204 -7.68 -8.36 6.38
N GLY A 205 -6.56 -8.91 6.85
CA GLY A 205 -6.03 -8.64 8.19
C GLY A 205 -5.60 -7.20 8.40
N VAL A 206 -5.29 -6.45 7.34
CA VAL A 206 -4.93 -5.03 7.41
C VAL A 206 -5.87 -4.17 6.58
N HIS A 207 -5.84 -4.23 5.25
CA HIS A 207 -6.57 -3.24 4.41
C HIS A 207 -8.09 -3.25 4.62
N LEU A 208 -8.71 -4.44 4.75
CA LEU A 208 -10.13 -4.56 5.08
C LEU A 208 -10.38 -4.17 6.54
N ALA A 209 -9.62 -4.72 7.48
CA ALA A 209 -9.77 -4.45 8.91
C ALA A 209 -9.69 -2.94 9.22
N THR A 210 -8.71 -2.22 8.65
CA THR A 210 -8.59 -0.77 8.83
C THR A 210 -9.70 0.00 8.12
N SER A 211 -10.18 -0.46 6.97
CA SER A 211 -11.36 0.13 6.31
C SER A 211 -12.63 -0.04 7.15
N LEU A 212 -12.82 -1.20 7.78
CA LEU A 212 -13.95 -1.46 8.67
C LEU A 212 -13.87 -0.63 9.95
N ASN A 213 -12.67 -0.47 10.54
CA ASN A 213 -12.47 0.43 11.68
C ASN A 213 -12.73 1.89 11.29
N ALA A 214 -12.24 2.34 10.13
CA ALA A 214 -12.50 3.69 9.62
C ALA A 214 -14.01 3.95 9.45
N ASN A 215 -14.78 2.96 9.00
CA ASN A 215 -16.23 3.08 8.86
C ASN A 215 -16.97 3.17 10.21
N LYS A 216 -16.37 2.67 11.29
CA LYS A 216 -16.90 2.78 12.66
C LYS A 216 -16.56 4.13 13.31
N GLN A 217 -15.63 4.91 12.75
CA GLN A 217 -15.26 6.21 13.31
C GLN A 217 -16.42 7.22 13.24
N PRO A 218 -16.49 8.16 14.18
CA PRO A 218 -17.51 9.21 14.19
C PRO A 218 -17.21 10.32 13.16
N LEU A 219 -16.00 10.35 12.62
CA LEU A 219 -15.50 11.22 11.56
C LEU A 219 -14.92 10.35 10.44
N ARG A 220 -15.07 10.76 9.18
CA ARG A 220 -14.62 10.00 8.01
C ARG A 220 -13.16 10.28 7.64
N ILE A 221 -12.48 11.21 8.31
CA ILE A 221 -11.08 11.55 8.01
C ILE A 221 -10.14 10.34 7.94
N LEU A 222 -10.33 9.33 8.80
CA LEU A 222 -9.50 8.12 8.78
C LEU A 222 -9.84 7.12 7.66
N SER A 223 -10.96 7.29 6.95
CA SER A 223 -11.26 6.49 5.73
C SER A 223 -10.53 7.04 4.50
N LEU A 224 -10.25 8.35 4.51
CA LEU A 224 -9.41 9.06 3.53
C LEU A 224 -7.92 8.73 3.74
N GLY A 225 -7.54 8.71 5.02
CA GLY A 225 -6.23 8.33 5.51
C GLY A 225 -5.28 9.49 5.76
N CYS A 226 -4.42 9.32 6.77
CA CYS A 226 -3.40 10.29 7.14
C CYS A 226 -2.38 10.51 6.01
N PRO A 227 -1.64 11.62 6.00
CA PRO A 227 -0.52 11.80 5.09
C PRO A 227 0.44 10.61 5.16
N LEU A 228 0.88 10.14 3.98
CA LEU A 228 1.78 8.99 3.81
C LEU A 228 1.30 7.69 4.50
N ASN A 229 0.00 7.54 4.75
CA ASN A 229 -0.58 6.31 5.32
C ASN A 229 -0.19 5.06 4.54
N THR A 230 -0.01 5.17 3.23
CA THR A 230 0.43 4.08 2.36
C THR A 230 1.66 3.36 2.90
N MET A 231 2.71 4.06 3.36
CA MET A 231 3.91 3.40 3.89
C MET A 231 3.59 2.60 5.16
N THR A 232 2.75 3.14 6.04
CA THR A 232 2.35 2.49 7.29
C THR A 232 1.43 1.31 7.02
N GLN A 233 0.41 1.46 6.17
CA GLN A 233 -0.54 0.40 5.85
C GLN A 233 0.16 -0.78 5.17
N GLU A 234 1.03 -0.52 4.18
CA GLU A 234 1.80 -1.59 3.52
C GLU A 234 2.79 -2.24 4.51
N GLY A 235 3.42 -1.45 5.39
CA GLY A 235 4.29 -1.98 6.44
C GLY A 235 3.56 -2.86 7.46
N LEU A 236 2.35 -2.47 7.88
CA LEU A 236 1.47 -3.28 8.73
C LEU A 236 1.08 -4.58 8.04
N ALA A 237 0.80 -4.52 6.73
CA ALA A 237 0.41 -5.68 5.95
C ALA A 237 1.57 -6.68 5.83
N ILE A 238 2.81 -6.23 5.55
CA ILE A 238 3.98 -7.11 5.56
C ILE A 238 4.29 -7.63 6.98
N LEU A 239 4.09 -6.82 8.03
CA LEU A 239 4.20 -7.30 9.40
C LEU A 239 3.16 -8.40 9.71
N SER A 240 1.94 -8.28 9.18
CA SER A 240 0.89 -9.29 9.29
C SER A 240 1.26 -10.59 8.56
N GLU A 241 1.85 -10.50 7.36
CA GLU A 241 2.44 -11.65 6.66
C GLU A 241 3.51 -12.32 7.54
N TYR A 242 4.40 -11.54 8.18
CA TYR A 242 5.47 -12.05 9.05
C TYR A 242 4.94 -12.71 10.32
N LEU A 243 4.07 -12.03 11.08
CA LEU A 243 3.56 -12.53 12.35
C LEU A 243 2.57 -13.70 12.20
N SER A 244 2.03 -13.91 11.00
CA SER A 244 1.26 -15.12 10.67
C SER A 244 2.12 -16.30 10.21
N GLY A 245 3.42 -16.08 9.96
CA GLY A 245 4.35 -17.11 9.48
C GLY A 245 4.34 -17.36 7.99
N ASN A 246 3.66 -16.52 7.21
CA ASN A 246 3.49 -16.72 5.78
C ASN A 246 4.41 -15.80 4.94
N LEU A 247 5.26 -14.98 5.58
CA LEU A 247 6.25 -14.17 4.88
C LEU A 247 7.46 -15.02 4.46
N THR A 248 7.49 -15.40 3.17
CA THR A 248 8.59 -16.17 2.58
C THR A 248 9.81 -15.31 2.23
N LEU A 249 10.98 -15.94 2.05
CA LEU A 249 12.17 -15.23 1.58
C LEU A 249 11.99 -14.76 0.12
N GLN A 250 11.35 -15.55 -0.74
CA GLN A 250 10.99 -15.13 -2.10
C GLN A 250 10.12 -13.87 -2.13
N ARG A 251 9.16 -13.78 -1.20
CA ARG A 251 8.34 -12.58 -1.01
C ARG A 251 9.20 -11.37 -0.62
N LEU A 252 10.10 -11.52 0.36
CA LEU A 252 11.06 -10.47 0.74
C LEU A 252 11.98 -10.06 -0.42
N LYS A 253 12.51 -11.01 -1.19
CA LYS A 253 13.31 -10.74 -2.39
C LYS A 253 12.53 -9.93 -3.42
N THR A 254 11.25 -10.23 -3.63
CA THR A 254 10.39 -9.44 -4.52
C THR A 254 10.26 -7.99 -4.05
N LEU A 255 10.11 -7.75 -2.74
CA LEU A 255 10.08 -6.40 -2.17
C LEU A 255 11.43 -5.68 -2.32
N ALA A 256 12.54 -6.39 -2.12
CA ALA A 256 13.88 -5.85 -2.31
C ALA A 256 14.16 -5.48 -3.78
N LEU A 257 13.75 -6.32 -4.75
CA LEU A 257 13.88 -6.00 -6.18
C LEU A 257 13.11 -4.73 -6.56
N ARG A 258 11.95 -4.48 -5.94
CA ARG A 258 11.19 -3.24 -6.14
C ARG A 258 11.96 -2.00 -5.68
N VAL A 259 12.69 -2.08 -4.56
CA VAL A 259 13.58 -1.00 -4.10
C VAL A 259 14.67 -0.72 -5.14
N ILE A 260 15.31 -1.77 -5.65
CA ILE A 260 16.33 -1.64 -6.70
C ILE A 260 15.76 -1.07 -8.00
N ALA A 261 14.56 -1.50 -8.39
CA ALA A 261 13.89 -0.99 -9.58
C ALA A 261 13.53 0.49 -9.45
N VAL A 262 13.06 0.95 -8.28
CA VAL A 262 12.82 2.38 -8.03
C VAL A 262 14.13 3.18 -8.12
N LYS A 263 15.23 2.67 -7.52
CA LYS A 263 16.55 3.31 -7.62
C LYS A 263 17.00 3.47 -9.08
N SER A 264 16.91 2.40 -9.87
CA SER A 264 17.31 2.42 -11.29
C SER A 264 16.38 3.34 -12.10
N MET A 265 15.08 3.31 -11.85
CA MET A 265 14.12 4.19 -12.54
C MET A 265 14.41 5.68 -12.31
N ILE A 266 14.79 6.08 -11.08
CA ILE A 266 15.17 7.45 -10.77
C ILE A 266 16.51 7.83 -11.43
N LYS A 267 17.50 6.95 -11.33
CA LYS A 267 18.89 7.22 -11.75
C LYS A 267 19.07 7.12 -13.26
N ASP A 268 18.62 6.02 -13.85
CA ASP A 268 18.90 5.63 -15.22
C ASP A 268 17.80 6.10 -16.17
N LYS A 269 16.56 6.27 -15.68
CA LYS A 269 15.40 6.79 -16.43
C LYS A 269 15.09 6.04 -17.73
N ASP A 270 15.49 4.77 -17.81
CA ASP A 270 15.35 3.91 -19.00
C ASP A 270 14.76 2.56 -18.59
N PHE A 271 13.58 2.24 -19.12
CA PHE A 271 12.80 1.05 -18.76
C PHE A 271 13.62 -0.21 -19.01
N ARG A 272 14.29 -0.26 -20.16
CA ARG A 272 15.09 -1.40 -20.58
C ARG A 272 16.27 -1.64 -19.64
N THR A 273 16.94 -0.59 -19.19
CA THR A 273 18.06 -0.66 -18.25
C THR A 273 17.60 -1.23 -16.93
N THR A 274 16.48 -0.73 -16.37
CA THR A 274 15.91 -1.29 -15.14
C THR A 274 15.54 -2.77 -15.33
N PHE A 275 14.87 -3.13 -16.43
CA PHE A 275 14.53 -4.52 -16.77
C PHE A 275 15.77 -5.42 -16.84
N LEU A 276 16.83 -4.99 -17.55
CA LEU A 276 18.07 -5.75 -17.69
C LEU A 276 18.83 -5.86 -16.38
N ILE A 277 18.80 -4.86 -15.51
CA ILE A 277 19.38 -4.98 -14.16
C ILE A 277 18.67 -6.10 -13.39
N LEU A 278 17.34 -6.15 -13.41
CA LEU A 278 16.60 -7.21 -12.73
C LEU A 278 16.90 -8.58 -13.35
N LYS A 279 16.83 -8.69 -14.68
CA LYS A 279 17.06 -9.94 -15.41
C LYS A 279 18.50 -10.44 -15.31
N GLU A 280 19.48 -9.64 -15.69
CA GLU A 280 20.87 -10.09 -15.86
C GLU A 280 21.65 -10.09 -14.54
N THR A 281 21.46 -9.06 -13.70
CA THR A 281 22.19 -8.97 -12.43
C THR A 281 21.55 -9.82 -11.33
N TYR A 282 20.22 -9.79 -11.22
CA TYR A 282 19.49 -10.51 -10.16
C TYR A 282 18.83 -11.80 -10.63
N GLN A 283 19.00 -12.18 -11.91
CA GLN A 283 18.61 -13.48 -12.46
C GLN A 283 17.13 -13.82 -12.26
N VAL A 284 16.26 -12.80 -12.24
CA VAL A 284 14.81 -13.04 -12.23
C VAL A 284 14.29 -13.36 -13.62
N THR A 285 13.18 -14.09 -13.67
CA THR A 285 12.51 -14.42 -14.94
C THR A 285 12.10 -13.16 -15.70
N ASP A 286 12.04 -13.26 -17.03
CA ASP A 286 11.65 -12.14 -17.89
C ASP A 286 10.29 -11.57 -17.50
N ASP A 287 9.31 -12.42 -17.19
CA ASP A 287 7.99 -12.01 -16.73
C ASP A 287 8.04 -11.20 -15.44
N GLN A 288 8.78 -11.69 -14.43
CA GLN A 288 8.91 -11.01 -13.15
C GLN A 288 9.67 -9.68 -13.28
N ALA A 289 10.75 -9.66 -14.06
CA ALA A 289 11.51 -8.45 -14.37
C ALA A 289 10.59 -7.40 -15.01
N TYR A 290 9.84 -7.77 -16.06
CA TYR A 290 8.92 -6.85 -16.72
C TYR A 290 7.83 -6.35 -15.77
N THR A 291 7.22 -7.25 -14.98
CA THR A 291 6.17 -6.86 -14.03
C THR A 291 6.69 -5.87 -12.98
N ILE A 292 7.89 -6.07 -12.44
CA ILE A 292 8.48 -5.13 -11.46
C ILE A 292 8.82 -3.80 -12.15
N THR A 293 9.47 -3.82 -13.32
CA THR A 293 9.81 -2.60 -14.05
C THR A 293 8.55 -1.81 -14.43
N ALA A 294 7.52 -2.46 -14.96
CA ALA A 294 6.26 -1.80 -15.30
C ALA A 294 5.57 -1.14 -14.09
N ARG A 295 5.66 -1.77 -12.91
CA ARG A 295 5.09 -1.19 -11.69
C ARG A 295 5.76 0.12 -11.26
N VAL A 296 7.07 0.27 -11.50
CA VAL A 296 7.82 1.48 -11.14
C VAL A 296 7.83 2.52 -12.25
N TYR A 297 7.61 2.14 -13.52
CA TYR A 297 7.53 3.10 -14.64
C TYR A 297 6.10 3.59 -14.95
N ARG A 298 5.06 2.92 -14.44
CA ARG A 298 3.68 3.40 -14.64
C ARG A 298 3.49 4.82 -14.09
N GLY A 299 2.54 5.54 -14.66
CA GLY A 299 2.31 6.97 -14.42
C GLY A 299 3.41 7.89 -14.96
N GLY A 300 4.56 7.38 -15.41
CA GLY A 300 5.74 8.19 -15.79
C GLY A 300 6.87 8.13 -14.76
N GLY A 301 6.80 7.22 -13.79
CA GLY A 301 7.78 7.04 -12.72
C GLY A 301 7.14 7.06 -11.34
N TYR A 302 6.73 5.89 -10.85
CA TYR A 302 6.01 5.71 -9.59
C TYR A 302 6.90 5.11 -8.50
N THR A 303 7.34 5.96 -7.59
CA THR A 303 8.30 5.62 -6.53
C THR A 303 7.67 4.85 -5.37
N LYS A 304 6.33 4.74 -5.27
CA LYS A 304 5.61 4.07 -4.15
C LYS A 304 6.20 2.71 -3.76
N ASP A 305 6.62 1.89 -4.73
CA ASP A 305 6.92 0.47 -4.51
C ASP A 305 8.14 0.23 -3.57
N HIS A 306 9.02 1.21 -3.33
CA HIS A 306 10.08 1.09 -2.31
C HIS A 306 9.54 1.15 -0.87
N LEU A 307 8.35 1.72 -0.67
CA LEU A 307 7.76 1.92 0.66
C LEU A 307 7.33 0.62 1.34
N TYR A 308 7.17 -0.48 0.61
CA TYR A 308 6.82 -1.77 1.20
C TYR A 308 7.90 -2.27 2.16
N LEU A 309 9.16 -2.33 1.69
CA LEU A 309 10.27 -2.83 2.50
C LEU A 309 10.64 -1.83 3.60
N LYS A 310 10.68 -0.54 3.26
CA LYS A 310 10.93 0.55 4.22
C LYS A 310 9.85 0.58 5.31
N GLY A 311 8.59 0.51 4.91
CA GLY A 311 7.44 0.46 5.80
C GLY A 311 7.49 -0.74 6.72
N PHE A 312 7.83 -1.93 6.21
CA PHE A 312 7.99 -3.12 7.05
C PHE A 312 9.05 -2.92 8.14
N SER A 313 10.23 -2.41 7.80
CA SER A 313 11.31 -2.13 8.76
C SER A 313 10.85 -1.17 9.87
N LEU A 314 10.23 -0.05 9.50
CA LEU A 314 9.73 0.95 10.45
C LEU A 314 8.61 0.39 11.35
N ILE A 315 7.67 -0.34 10.76
CA ILE A 315 6.51 -0.89 11.48
C ILE A 315 6.91 -2.06 12.39
N LEU A 316 7.88 -2.88 11.99
CA LEU A 316 8.46 -3.90 12.85
C LEU A 316 9.13 -3.28 14.08
N ASN A 317 9.88 -2.19 13.90
CA ASN A 317 10.45 -1.45 15.02
C ASN A 317 9.36 -0.84 15.91
N ALA A 318 8.34 -0.23 15.33
CA ALA A 318 7.23 0.34 16.08
C ALA A 318 6.44 -0.71 16.87
N TYR A 319 6.19 -1.88 16.29
CA TYR A 319 5.48 -2.99 16.95
C TYR A 319 6.16 -3.43 18.26
N GLN A 320 7.49 -3.33 18.33
CA GLN A 320 8.27 -3.74 19.50
C GLN A 320 8.35 -2.67 20.59
N HIS A 321 8.24 -1.39 20.25
CA HIS A 321 8.58 -0.28 21.15
C HIS A 321 7.43 0.71 21.40
N GLU A 322 6.45 0.79 20.51
CA GLU A 322 5.32 1.72 20.63
C GLU A 322 4.19 1.12 21.46
N LYS A 323 3.96 1.68 22.65
CA LYS A 323 2.94 1.19 23.60
C LYS A 323 1.53 1.13 23.00
N ASN A 324 1.18 2.12 22.16
CA ASN A 324 -0.15 2.26 21.57
C ASN A 324 -0.18 1.82 20.10
N PHE A 325 0.75 0.95 19.68
CA PHE A 325 0.91 0.51 18.29
C PHE A 325 -0.41 0.12 17.61
N THR A 326 -1.30 -0.56 18.32
CA THR A 326 -2.59 -1.02 17.78
C THR A 326 -3.47 0.13 17.30
N HIS A 327 -3.34 1.35 17.82
CA HIS A 327 -4.08 2.53 17.34
C HIS A 327 -3.83 2.84 15.85
N LEU A 328 -2.75 2.32 15.26
CA LEU A 328 -2.54 2.39 13.81
C LEU A 328 -3.66 1.70 13.01
N LEU A 329 -4.38 0.77 13.62
CA LEU A 329 -5.49 0.05 13.01
C LEU A 329 -6.82 0.82 13.04
N ALA A 330 -6.89 1.99 13.69
CA ALA A 330 -8.13 2.77 13.86
C ALA A 330 -8.74 3.24 12.52
N GLY A 331 -7.96 3.20 11.45
CA GLY A 331 -8.32 3.49 10.08
C GLY A 331 -7.07 3.48 9.20
N LYS A 332 -7.07 4.25 8.10
CA LYS A 332 -5.87 4.44 7.25
C LYS A 332 -4.90 5.43 7.88
N THR A 333 -4.31 5.07 9.01
CA THR A 333 -3.40 5.95 9.76
C THR A 333 -1.97 5.90 9.23
N SER A 334 -1.10 6.79 9.72
CA SER A 334 0.34 6.74 9.52
C SER A 334 1.10 6.73 10.85
N LEU A 335 2.29 6.11 10.87
CA LEU A 335 3.13 5.97 12.06
C LEU A 335 3.50 7.32 12.68
N GLU A 336 3.80 8.33 11.86
CA GLU A 336 4.09 9.70 12.30
C GLU A 336 2.92 10.33 13.07
N PHE A 337 1.69 9.97 12.70
CA PHE A 337 0.47 10.50 13.33
C PHE A 337 0.04 9.66 14.54
N LEU A 338 0.74 8.58 14.90
CA LEU A 338 0.37 7.70 16.01
C LEU A 338 0.16 8.45 17.35
N PRO A 339 1.05 9.37 17.77
CA PRO A 339 0.82 10.14 19.00
C PRO A 339 -0.42 11.03 18.91
N LEU A 340 -0.67 11.65 17.76
CA LEU A 340 -1.84 12.50 17.51
C LEU A 340 -3.14 11.69 17.57
N ILE A 341 -3.18 10.56 16.86
CA ILE A 341 -4.33 9.66 16.83
C ILE A 341 -4.63 9.11 18.23
N THR A 342 -3.59 8.76 19.00
CA THR A 342 -3.75 8.32 20.40
C THR A 342 -4.42 9.40 21.24
N ARG A 343 -3.95 10.65 21.18
CA ARG A 343 -4.59 11.76 21.94
C ARG A 343 -6.05 11.97 21.53
N LEU A 344 -6.36 11.86 20.24
CA LEU A 344 -7.72 12.00 19.74
C LEU A 344 -8.64 10.85 20.20
N ILE A 345 -8.10 9.64 20.35
CA ILE A 345 -8.81 8.51 20.97
C ILE A 345 -9.03 8.76 22.46
N ASP A 346 -7.99 9.23 23.18
CA ASP A 346 -8.07 9.55 24.62
C ASP A 346 -9.07 10.68 24.91
N LYS A 347 -9.22 11.63 23.97
CA LYS A 347 -10.23 12.70 23.99
C LYS A 347 -11.64 12.23 23.58
N GLU A 348 -11.81 10.96 23.22
CA GLU A 348 -13.05 10.38 22.69
C GLU A 348 -13.56 11.06 21.40
N LEU A 349 -12.69 11.76 20.67
CA LEU A 349 -12.98 12.37 19.36
C LEU A 349 -12.84 11.35 18.23
N LEU A 350 -11.98 10.35 18.43
CA LEU A 350 -11.86 9.15 17.62
C LEU A 350 -12.09 7.92 18.52
N ILE A 351 -12.31 6.76 17.89
CA ILE A 351 -12.56 5.50 18.57
C ILE A 351 -11.34 4.60 18.39
N ALA A 352 -10.93 3.91 19.44
CA ALA A 352 -9.92 2.85 19.37
C ALA A 352 -10.34 1.77 18.35
N PRO A 353 -9.39 1.10 17.68
CA PRO A 353 -9.71 0.07 16.69
C PRO A 353 -10.53 -1.06 17.32
N HIS A 354 -11.62 -1.44 16.64
CA HIS A 354 -12.44 -2.58 17.04
C HIS A 354 -11.88 -3.88 16.48
N PHE A 355 -11.57 -3.89 15.19
CA PHE A 355 -10.94 -5.01 14.52
C PHE A 355 -9.42 -4.91 14.68
N ILE A 356 -8.83 -5.93 15.30
CA ILE A 356 -7.37 -6.05 15.44
C ILE A 356 -6.90 -7.13 14.48
N THR A 357 -5.82 -6.86 13.76
CA THR A 357 -5.20 -7.81 12.83
C THR A 357 -4.99 -9.17 13.50
N PRO A 358 -5.44 -10.29 12.90
CA PRO A 358 -5.42 -11.60 13.56
C PRO A 358 -4.01 -12.03 13.99
N ALA A 359 -3.03 -11.78 13.12
CA ALA A 359 -1.61 -12.06 13.36
C ALA A 359 -1.00 -11.22 14.50
N PHE A 360 -1.61 -10.09 14.86
CA PHE A 360 -1.14 -9.27 15.99
C PHE A 360 -1.73 -9.77 17.32
N ARG A 361 -2.95 -10.34 17.28
CA ARG A 361 -3.56 -10.97 18.47
C ARG A 361 -2.89 -12.30 18.81
N ASN A 362 -2.59 -13.10 17.78
CA ASN A 362 -1.98 -14.43 17.92
C ASN A 362 -0.72 -14.53 17.03
N PRO A 363 0.37 -13.81 17.36
CA PRO A 363 1.60 -13.89 16.58
C PRO A 363 2.25 -15.25 16.74
N ILE A 364 2.72 -15.83 15.64
CA ILE A 364 3.50 -17.05 15.70
C ILE A 364 4.97 -16.76 16.01
N THR A 365 5.67 -17.75 16.56
CA THR A 365 7.13 -17.70 16.67
C THR A 365 7.74 -18.10 15.34
N ASN A 366 8.34 -17.13 14.64
CA ASN A 366 9.07 -17.38 13.40
C ASN A 366 10.36 -18.16 13.66
N ASP A 367 10.85 -18.87 12.65
CA ASP A 367 12.10 -19.61 12.75
C ASP A 367 13.32 -18.66 12.89
N ALA A 368 14.48 -19.23 13.27
CA ALA A 368 15.69 -18.46 13.52
C ALA A 368 16.21 -17.71 12.28
N VAL A 369 16.02 -18.26 11.08
CA VAL A 369 16.45 -17.63 9.82
C VAL A 369 15.57 -16.43 9.53
N SER A 370 14.25 -16.60 9.58
CA SER A 370 13.27 -15.51 9.40
C SER A 370 13.46 -14.40 10.42
N THR A 371 13.74 -14.76 11.68
CA THR A 371 14.06 -13.80 12.75
C THR A 371 15.37 -13.05 12.49
N PHE A 372 16.42 -13.74 12.05
CA PHE A 372 17.71 -13.12 11.73
C PHE A 372 17.58 -12.11 10.57
N ILE A 373 16.88 -12.50 9.50
CA ILE A 373 16.68 -11.63 8.33
C ILE A 373 15.94 -10.35 8.71
N THR A 374 14.85 -10.48 9.47
CA THR A 374 14.02 -9.34 9.88
C THR A 374 14.74 -8.41 10.85
N GLN A 375 15.58 -8.94 11.74
CA GLN A 375 16.44 -8.13 12.61
C GLN A 375 17.52 -7.37 11.83
N ALA A 376 18.09 -7.98 10.79
CA ALA A 376 19.16 -7.39 9.99
C ALA A 376 18.71 -6.18 9.15
N ILE A 377 17.42 -6.11 8.79
CA ILE A 377 16.84 -5.02 7.99
C ILE A 377 16.16 -3.93 8.83
N ARG A 378 16.26 -4.00 10.16
CA ARG A 378 15.67 -3.02 11.08
C ARG A 378 16.38 -1.66 11.03
#